data_AF-A0A2Y9C1P7-F1
#
_entry.id   AF-A0A2Y9C1P7-F1
#
_cell.length_a   1.000
_cell.length_b   1.000
_cell.length_c   1.000
_cell.angle_alpha   90.00
_cell.angle_beta   90.00
_cell.angle_gamma   90.00
#
_symmetry.space_group_name_H-M   'P 1'
#
loop_
_entity.id
_entity.type
_entity.pdbx_description
1 polymer ?
#
loop_
_entity_poly.entity_id
_entity_poly.type
_entity_poly.pdbx_seq_one_letter_code
_entity_poly.pdbx_strand_id
1 'polypeptide(L)'
;MVPMRRHAAQFAVVLASAIGITSTAVPTADAWRPPRVKACGATADDKAFAAKLSPTIHSAGLSGVSADQVACARQILAEVKAEGFSSQAGKIALMTAITETGLRNYLGGDRDSLGLFQQRPSMGWGTRAQIIRPAYSTHKFLSAMVKRYPHGSWATADPGRVAQSVQRSAYPSRYNRERTSAARLVAVLWAGTPATPAPAAPSKPAKPTKPTPTSAALALVVPGGGIRVRSGATTAAKQVRFLKGHSKVTATCQRLGKSVKIGSYRSAYWSYLPAQKGYVSNAAMHRNGGTALKAC
;
A
#
# COMPACT_ATOMS: atom_id res chain seq x y z
N MET A 1 36.85 -48.49 70.31
CA MET A 1 37.29 -49.89 70.18
C MET A 1 36.38 -50.60 69.16
N VAL A 2 36.95 -50.96 68.00
CA VAL A 2 36.75 -52.13 67.09
C VAL A 2 35.50 -53.03 67.33
N PRO A 3 34.81 -53.63 66.32
CA PRO A 3 35.35 -54.05 65.01
C PRO A 3 34.51 -53.83 63.72
N MET A 4 35.25 -53.86 62.61
CA MET A 4 34.84 -54.31 61.26
C MET A 4 34.33 -55.76 61.26
N ARG A 5 33.36 -56.08 60.39
CA ARG A 5 33.28 -57.38 59.68
C ARG A 5 32.56 -57.28 58.33
N ARG A 6 33.38 -57.35 57.27
CA ARG A 6 33.29 -58.07 55.98
C ARG A 6 31.94 -58.31 55.27
N HIS A 7 31.88 -57.73 54.06
CA HIS A 7 31.49 -58.27 52.74
C HIS A 7 30.23 -59.13 52.57
N ALA A 8 29.30 -58.62 51.75
CA ALA A 8 28.66 -59.40 50.69
C ALA A 8 28.24 -58.45 49.55
N ALA A 9 28.79 -58.68 48.36
CA ALA A 9 28.42 -58.00 47.13
C ALA A 9 27.06 -58.51 46.63
N GLN A 10 26.15 -57.60 46.30
CA GLN A 10 24.96 -57.91 45.50
C GLN A 10 25.06 -57.15 44.18
N PHE A 11 25.31 -57.90 43.12
CA PHE A 11 25.19 -57.45 41.74
C PHE A 11 23.71 -57.22 41.43
N ALA A 12 23.31 -55.95 41.27
CA ALA A 12 22.02 -55.62 40.68
C ALA A 12 22.14 -55.69 39.16
N VAL A 13 21.65 -56.77 38.57
CA VAL A 13 21.43 -56.87 37.12
C VAL A 13 20.19 -56.03 36.80
N VAL A 14 20.39 -54.82 36.25
CA VAL A 14 19.31 -54.03 35.66
C VAL A 14 19.13 -54.52 34.22
N LEU A 15 18.05 -55.26 33.96
CA LEU A 15 17.61 -55.57 32.60
C LEU A 15 17.19 -54.27 31.90
N ALA A 16 18.05 -53.76 31.01
CA ALA A 16 17.69 -52.71 30.06
C ALA A 16 16.75 -53.31 29.00
N SER A 17 15.44 -53.12 29.17
CA SER A 17 14.47 -53.40 28.11
C SER A 17 14.58 -52.31 27.05
N ALA A 18 15.18 -52.64 25.91
CA ALA A 18 15.23 -51.76 24.75
C ALA A 18 13.83 -51.69 24.10
N ILE A 19 13.01 -50.75 24.55
CA ILE A 19 11.79 -50.36 23.83
C ILE A 19 12.26 -49.52 22.64
N GLY A 20 12.27 -50.14 21.46
CA GLY A 20 12.44 -49.45 20.19
C GLY A 20 11.24 -48.55 19.93
N ILE A 21 11.30 -47.30 20.43
CA ILE A 21 10.34 -46.27 20.06
C ILE A 21 10.74 -45.82 18.65
N THR A 22 10.12 -46.42 17.64
CA THR A 22 10.08 -45.81 16.31
C THR A 22 9.33 -44.48 16.45
N SER A 23 10.07 -43.38 16.57
CA SER A 23 9.51 -42.03 16.44
C SER A 23 9.00 -41.86 15.02
N THR A 24 7.74 -42.25 14.79
CA THR A 24 7.00 -41.71 13.67
C THR A 24 6.82 -40.22 13.98
N ALA A 25 7.61 -39.38 13.33
CA ALA A 25 7.42 -37.94 13.39
C ALA A 25 5.97 -37.65 13.00
N VAL A 26 5.14 -37.30 13.99
CA VAL A 26 3.80 -36.78 13.74
C VAL A 26 4.02 -35.51 12.92
N PRO A 27 3.44 -35.39 11.71
CA PRO A 27 3.55 -34.15 10.96
C PRO A 27 2.97 -33.05 11.85
N THR A 28 3.83 -32.14 12.29
CA THR A 28 3.39 -30.97 13.04
C THR A 28 2.41 -30.24 12.13
N ALA A 29 1.24 -29.90 12.67
CA ALA A 29 0.28 -29.03 12.00
C ALA A 29 1.04 -27.85 11.37
N ASP A 30 0.81 -27.59 10.08
CA ASP A 30 1.47 -26.54 9.30
C ASP A 30 1.66 -25.29 10.18
N ALA A 31 2.90 -25.05 10.62
CA ALA A 31 3.21 -23.86 11.41
C ALA A 31 2.78 -22.65 10.58
N TRP A 32 1.91 -21.79 11.13
CA TRP A 32 1.44 -20.60 10.44
C TRP A 32 2.64 -19.82 9.88
N ARG A 33 2.78 -19.82 8.55
CA ARG A 33 3.85 -19.07 7.89
C ARG A 33 3.33 -17.65 7.68
N PRO A 34 4.02 -16.62 8.19
CA PRO A 34 3.60 -15.26 7.95
C PRO A 34 3.54 -15.00 6.44
N PRO A 35 2.56 -14.20 5.97
CA PRO A 35 2.45 -13.90 4.55
C PRO A 35 3.74 -13.27 4.03
N ARG A 36 4.13 -13.61 2.79
CA ARG A 36 5.28 -12.98 2.14
C ARG A 36 5.07 -11.47 2.06
N VAL A 37 6.15 -10.70 2.22
CA VAL A 37 6.16 -9.25 2.04
C VAL A 37 6.81 -8.89 0.71
N LYS A 38 6.30 -7.86 0.04
CA LYS A 38 6.94 -7.24 -1.12
C LYS A 38 7.68 -6.00 -0.64
N ALA A 39 9.00 -5.97 -0.82
CA ALA A 39 9.81 -4.81 -0.42
C ALA A 39 9.30 -3.51 -1.04
N CYS A 40 9.35 -2.43 -0.27
CA CYS A 40 9.07 -1.07 -0.71
C CYS A 40 10.31 -0.39 -1.32
N GLY A 41 11.45 -1.08 -1.41
CA GLY A 41 12.65 -0.58 -2.07
C GLY A 41 13.38 0.46 -1.23
N ALA A 42 13.94 -0.01 -0.10
CA ALA A 42 14.71 0.81 0.82
C ALA A 42 15.98 1.39 0.17
N THR A 43 16.26 2.65 0.46
CA THR A 43 17.50 3.35 0.08
C THR A 43 18.46 3.47 1.26
N ALA A 44 19.66 4.01 1.02
CA ALA A 44 20.61 4.35 2.08
C ALA A 44 20.02 5.40 3.05
N ASP A 45 19.27 6.39 2.53
CA ASP A 45 18.58 7.38 3.35
C ASP A 45 17.52 6.74 4.24
N ASP A 46 16.75 5.78 3.71
CA ASP A 46 15.75 5.04 4.50
C ASP A 46 16.42 4.27 5.66
N LYS A 47 17.63 3.73 5.44
CA LYS A 47 18.42 3.08 6.49
C LYS A 47 18.89 4.07 7.56
N ALA A 48 19.34 5.26 7.16
CA ALA A 48 19.74 6.31 8.09
C ALA A 48 18.55 6.83 8.91
N PHE A 49 17.41 7.07 8.27
CA PHE A 49 16.17 7.43 8.95
C PHE A 49 15.69 6.33 9.90
N ALA A 50 15.77 5.06 9.49
CA ALA A 50 15.42 3.92 10.34
C ALA A 50 16.28 3.87 11.62
N ALA A 51 17.59 4.08 11.50
CA ALA A 51 18.50 4.14 12.65
C ALA A 51 18.13 5.28 13.62
N LYS A 52 17.78 6.46 13.09
CA LYS A 52 17.34 7.61 13.88
C LYS A 52 15.99 7.40 14.56
N LEU A 53 15.04 6.77 13.86
CA LEU A 53 13.65 6.64 14.31
C LEU A 53 13.45 5.47 15.28
N SER A 54 14.13 4.35 15.06
CA SER A 54 13.86 3.08 15.78
C SER A 54 13.88 3.20 17.30
N PRO A 55 14.85 3.88 17.95
CA PRO A 55 14.87 4.02 19.41
C PRO A 55 13.65 4.75 19.98
N THR A 56 12.94 5.51 19.14
CA THR A 56 11.80 6.32 19.54
C THR A 56 10.48 5.73 19.05
N ILE A 57 10.45 4.77 18.14
CA ILE A 57 9.17 4.22 17.66
C ILE A 57 8.82 2.97 18.47
N HIS A 58 7.87 3.12 19.38
CA HIS A 58 7.28 2.02 20.14
C HIS A 58 5.77 2.22 20.24
N SER A 59 5.02 1.27 19.70
CA SER A 59 3.55 1.23 19.73
C SER A 59 3.06 -0.20 19.56
N ALA A 60 1.74 -0.42 19.55
CA ALA A 60 1.20 -1.79 19.47
C ALA A 60 1.57 -2.49 18.15
N GLY A 61 1.72 -1.73 17.05
CA GLY A 61 2.12 -2.25 15.75
C GLY A 61 3.62 -2.19 15.43
N LEU A 62 4.44 -1.51 16.23
CA LEU A 62 5.87 -1.28 15.93
C LEU A 62 6.74 -1.35 17.20
N SER A 63 7.84 -2.09 17.11
CA SER A 63 8.94 -2.08 18.09
C SER A 63 10.22 -1.73 17.33
N GLY A 64 10.41 -0.42 17.09
CA GLY A 64 11.33 0.10 16.09
C GLY A 64 10.80 0.03 14.65
N VAL A 65 11.61 0.52 13.70
CA VAL A 65 11.31 0.49 12.26
C VAL A 65 12.51 0.05 11.44
N SER A 66 12.31 -0.87 10.52
CA SER A 66 13.34 -1.25 9.54
C SER A 66 13.44 -0.23 8.40
N ALA A 67 14.52 -0.29 7.63
CA ALA A 67 14.68 0.52 6.43
C ALA A 67 13.54 0.29 5.41
N ASP A 68 13.03 -0.94 5.28
CA ASP A 68 11.90 -1.21 4.38
C ASP A 68 10.58 -0.65 4.90
N GLN A 69 10.33 -0.68 6.21
CA GLN A 69 9.17 -0.02 6.81
C GLN A 69 9.23 1.50 6.63
N VAL A 70 10.42 2.10 6.77
CA VAL A 70 10.64 3.51 6.45
C VAL A 70 10.41 3.78 4.96
N ALA A 71 10.87 2.92 4.07
CA ALA A 71 10.62 3.04 2.63
C ALA A 71 9.12 2.95 2.30
N CYS A 72 8.38 2.04 2.92
CA CYS A 72 6.93 1.95 2.78
C CYS A 72 6.23 3.22 3.28
N ALA A 73 6.64 3.74 4.45
CA ALA A 73 6.12 4.99 4.98
C ALA A 73 6.42 6.18 4.05
N ARG A 74 7.65 6.26 3.52
CA ARG A 74 8.05 7.27 2.54
C ARG A 74 7.19 7.21 1.29
N GLN A 75 6.90 6.03 0.74
CA GLN A 75 6.02 5.91 -0.43
C GLN A 75 4.56 6.33 -0.13
N ILE A 76 4.04 6.03 1.06
CA ILE A 76 2.72 6.54 1.49
C ILE A 76 2.73 8.07 1.51
N LEU A 77 3.71 8.68 2.20
CA LEU A 77 3.78 10.13 2.34
C LEU A 77 4.05 10.84 1.02
N ALA A 78 4.82 10.23 0.13
CA ALA A 78 5.08 10.78 -1.19
C ALA A 78 3.81 10.83 -2.05
N GLU A 79 2.97 9.79 -2.01
CA GLU A 79 1.66 9.79 -2.69
C GLU A 79 0.70 10.82 -2.07
N VAL A 80 0.63 10.88 -0.74
CA VAL A 80 -0.19 11.89 -0.01
C VAL A 80 0.18 13.30 -0.47
N LYS A 81 1.49 13.59 -0.51
CA LYS A 81 2.01 14.89 -0.96
C LYS A 81 1.73 15.12 -2.44
N ALA A 82 1.91 14.10 -3.29
CA ALA A 82 1.65 14.19 -4.72
C ALA A 82 0.17 14.48 -5.04
N GLU A 83 -0.75 13.99 -4.22
CA GLU A 83 -2.19 14.28 -4.33
C GLU A 83 -2.60 15.63 -3.70
N GLY A 84 -1.65 16.38 -3.12
CA GLY A 84 -1.87 17.70 -2.55
C GLY A 84 -2.53 17.68 -1.16
N PHE A 85 -2.51 16.53 -0.47
CA PHE A 85 -2.99 16.44 0.90
C PHE A 85 -1.93 16.93 1.90
N SER A 86 -2.39 17.35 3.07
CA SER A 86 -1.51 17.80 4.15
C SER A 86 -0.82 16.64 4.88
N SER A 87 0.19 16.97 5.69
CA SER A 87 0.87 16.02 6.57
C SER A 87 -0.09 15.31 7.53
N GLN A 88 -1.23 15.92 7.86
CA GLN A 88 -2.28 15.32 8.67
C GLN A 88 -2.94 14.11 7.97
N ALA A 89 -3.20 14.19 6.67
CA ALA A 89 -3.66 13.02 5.90
C ALA A 89 -2.58 11.93 5.86
N GLY A 90 -1.31 12.34 5.76
CA GLY A 90 -0.17 11.43 5.85
C GLY A 90 -0.13 10.69 7.17
N LYS A 91 -0.34 11.40 8.29
CA LYS A 91 -0.45 10.80 9.62
C LYS A 91 -1.60 9.79 9.69
N ILE A 92 -2.79 10.11 9.19
CA ILE A 92 -3.93 9.19 9.16
C ILE A 92 -3.62 7.94 8.33
N ALA A 93 -3.01 8.10 7.16
CA ALA A 93 -2.62 6.98 6.30
C ALA A 93 -1.56 6.09 6.97
N LEU A 94 -0.52 6.68 7.59
CA LEU A 94 0.49 5.92 8.33
C LEU A 94 -0.09 5.22 9.55
N MET A 95 -0.94 5.88 10.36
CA MET A 95 -1.64 5.24 11.48
C MET A 95 -2.40 4.00 11.02
N THR A 96 -3.07 4.10 9.87
CA THR A 96 -3.80 2.98 9.27
C THR A 96 -2.83 1.88 8.86
N ALA A 97 -1.83 2.18 8.04
CA ALA A 97 -0.89 1.16 7.55
C ALA A 97 -0.10 0.47 8.67
N ILE A 98 0.23 1.18 9.75
CA ILE A 98 0.84 0.59 10.95
C ILE A 98 -0.13 -0.38 11.62
N THR A 99 -1.38 0.02 11.80
CA THR A 99 -2.40 -0.83 12.43
C THR A 99 -2.67 -2.10 11.63
N GLU A 100 -2.72 -1.98 10.30
CA GLU A 100 -3.06 -3.11 9.42
C GLU A 100 -1.88 -4.07 9.22
N THR A 101 -0.65 -3.55 9.15
CA THR A 101 0.49 -4.37 8.69
C THR A 101 1.81 -4.11 9.40
N GLY A 102 1.88 -3.14 10.31
CA GLY A 102 3.15 -2.64 10.83
C GLY A 102 4.03 -2.08 9.71
N LEU A 103 3.43 -1.39 8.71
CA LEU A 103 4.13 -0.85 7.53
C LEU A 103 4.82 -1.91 6.64
N ARG A 104 4.28 -3.12 6.58
CA ARG A 104 4.79 -4.19 5.71
C ARG A 104 3.83 -4.43 4.56
N ASN A 105 4.34 -4.37 3.32
CA ASN A 105 3.51 -4.52 2.14
C ASN A 105 3.26 -6.01 1.81
N TYR A 106 2.32 -6.64 2.53
CA TYR A 106 2.07 -8.08 2.42
C TYR A 106 1.47 -8.50 1.07
N LEU A 107 1.85 -9.69 0.61
CA LEU A 107 1.31 -10.39 -0.56
C LEU A 107 0.17 -11.35 -0.21
N GLY A 108 -0.31 -11.31 1.03
CA GLY A 108 -1.44 -12.08 1.55
C GLY A 108 -1.90 -11.55 2.92
N GLY A 109 -3.01 -12.06 3.42
CA GLY A 109 -3.66 -11.63 4.65
C GLY A 109 -4.96 -12.40 4.87
N ASP A 110 -5.84 -11.89 5.72
CA ASP A 110 -7.18 -12.47 5.88
C ASP A 110 -7.95 -12.43 4.54
N ARG A 111 -8.54 -13.56 4.14
CA ARG A 111 -9.22 -13.74 2.84
C ARG A 111 -8.32 -13.34 1.67
N ASP A 112 -8.73 -12.34 0.88
CA ASP A 112 -7.97 -11.79 -0.26
C ASP A 112 -7.32 -10.43 0.05
N SER A 113 -7.11 -10.11 1.33
CA SER A 113 -6.47 -8.86 1.77
C SER A 113 -4.99 -8.80 1.37
N LEU A 114 -4.55 -7.65 0.91
CA LEU A 114 -3.19 -7.42 0.43
C LEU A 114 -2.70 -6.00 0.74
N GLY A 115 -1.38 -5.86 0.70
CA GLY A 115 -0.68 -4.59 0.74
C GLY A 115 -0.72 -3.89 2.09
N LEU A 116 -0.20 -2.66 2.11
CA LEU A 116 0.01 -1.86 3.32
C LEU A 116 -1.25 -1.59 4.14
N PHE A 117 -2.41 -1.54 3.48
CA PHE A 117 -3.70 -1.22 4.09
C PHE A 117 -4.64 -2.44 4.21
N GLN A 118 -4.14 -3.65 3.94
CA GLN A 118 -4.93 -4.90 3.91
C GLN A 118 -6.24 -4.75 3.11
N GLN A 119 -6.14 -4.12 1.94
CA GLN A 119 -7.28 -3.88 1.06
C GLN A 119 -7.68 -5.15 0.33
N ARG A 120 -8.97 -5.31 0.02
CA ARG A 120 -9.52 -6.52 -0.61
C ARG A 120 -10.00 -6.26 -2.05
N PRO A 121 -9.49 -6.99 -3.06
CA PRO A 121 -10.01 -6.92 -4.41
C PRO A 121 -11.51 -7.20 -4.52
N SER A 122 -11.99 -8.22 -3.82
CA SER A 122 -13.40 -8.58 -3.73
C SER A 122 -14.31 -7.47 -3.17
N MET A 123 -13.74 -6.48 -2.46
CA MET A 123 -14.48 -5.32 -1.94
C MET A 123 -14.28 -4.05 -2.79
N GLY A 124 -13.75 -4.17 -4.01
CA GLY A 124 -13.65 -3.06 -4.95
C GLY A 124 -12.49 -2.09 -4.69
N TRP A 125 -11.51 -2.49 -3.87
CA TRP A 125 -10.31 -1.67 -3.63
C TRP A 125 -9.36 -1.66 -4.83
N GLY A 126 -9.40 -2.67 -5.69
CA GLY A 126 -8.59 -2.79 -6.90
C GLY A 126 -8.12 -4.23 -7.11
N THR A 127 -7.47 -4.51 -8.23
CA THR A 127 -6.88 -5.83 -8.49
C THR A 127 -5.71 -6.11 -7.54
N ARG A 128 -5.36 -7.39 -7.37
CA ARG A 128 -4.19 -7.82 -6.57
C ARG A 128 -2.91 -7.06 -6.96
N ALA A 129 -2.64 -6.96 -8.27
CA ALA A 129 -1.46 -6.28 -8.79
C ALA A 129 -1.46 -4.77 -8.50
N GLN A 130 -2.63 -4.15 -8.38
CA GLN A 130 -2.74 -2.73 -8.05
C GLN A 130 -2.51 -2.48 -6.56
N ILE A 131 -3.18 -3.22 -5.68
CA ILE A 131 -3.17 -2.93 -4.22
C ILE A 131 -1.85 -3.28 -3.52
N ILE A 132 -0.98 -4.11 -4.13
CA ILE A 132 0.39 -4.32 -3.65
C ILE A 132 1.37 -3.19 -4.04
N ARG A 133 0.89 -2.16 -4.75
CA ARG A 133 1.68 -0.96 -5.06
C ARG A 133 1.34 0.12 -4.03
N PRO A 134 2.30 0.56 -3.19
CA PRO A 134 2.02 1.53 -2.13
C PRO A 134 1.30 2.78 -2.61
N ALA A 135 1.77 3.42 -3.68
CA ALA A 135 1.12 4.58 -4.30
C ALA A 135 -0.38 4.33 -4.61
N TYR A 136 -0.71 3.25 -5.30
CA TYR A 136 -2.11 2.94 -5.63
C TYR A 136 -2.95 2.67 -4.38
N SER A 137 -2.44 1.87 -3.44
CA SER A 137 -3.18 1.52 -2.23
C SER A 137 -3.44 2.75 -1.35
N THR A 138 -2.48 3.68 -1.28
CA THR A 138 -2.59 4.97 -0.61
C THR A 138 -3.63 5.85 -1.29
N HIS A 139 -3.58 5.97 -2.62
CA HIS A 139 -4.57 6.72 -3.39
C HIS A 139 -6.00 6.25 -3.13
N LYS A 140 -6.21 4.92 -3.11
CA LYS A 140 -7.52 4.33 -2.83
C LYS A 140 -7.97 4.62 -1.39
N PHE A 141 -7.05 4.55 -0.42
CA PHE A 141 -7.32 4.93 0.96
C PHE A 141 -7.74 6.40 1.06
N LEU A 142 -6.97 7.33 0.48
CA LEU A 142 -7.27 8.77 0.48
C LEU A 142 -8.61 9.07 -0.21
N SER A 143 -8.89 8.39 -1.33
CA SER A 143 -10.17 8.50 -2.03
C SER A 143 -11.35 8.05 -1.16
N ALA A 144 -11.20 6.97 -0.40
CA ALA A 144 -12.22 6.53 0.54
C ALA A 144 -12.37 7.50 1.72
N MET A 145 -11.25 8.04 2.23
CA MET A 145 -11.24 9.06 3.29
C MET A 145 -12.03 10.30 2.88
N VAL A 146 -11.79 10.86 1.69
CA VAL A 146 -12.52 12.04 1.20
C VAL A 146 -14.01 11.75 0.99
N LYS A 147 -14.38 10.53 0.60
CA LYS A 147 -15.80 10.15 0.49
C LYS A 147 -16.49 10.09 1.85
N ARG A 148 -15.80 9.64 2.90
CA ARG A 148 -16.32 9.54 4.27
C ARG A 148 -16.32 10.89 4.98
N TYR A 149 -15.34 11.74 4.66
CA TYR A 149 -15.13 13.06 5.24
C TYR A 149 -15.09 14.11 4.12
N PRO A 150 -16.26 14.45 3.54
CA PRO A 150 -16.33 15.44 2.48
C PRO A 150 -15.89 16.82 2.97
N HIS A 151 -15.53 17.70 2.03
CA HIS A 151 -15.07 19.07 2.30
C HIS A 151 -13.81 19.18 3.17
N GLY A 152 -13.07 18.09 3.36
CA GLY A 152 -11.83 18.12 4.15
C GLY A 152 -12.06 17.98 5.65
N SER A 153 -13.26 17.58 6.10
CA SER A 153 -13.58 17.42 7.53
C SER A 153 -12.71 16.40 8.27
N TRP A 154 -11.95 15.57 7.55
CA TRP A 154 -10.93 14.68 8.12
C TRP A 154 -9.75 15.44 8.74
N ALA A 155 -9.50 16.70 8.32
CA ALA A 155 -8.33 17.45 8.74
C ALA A 155 -8.37 17.84 10.23
N THR A 156 -9.57 18.11 10.75
CA THR A 156 -9.81 18.49 12.15
C THR A 156 -10.44 17.36 12.97
N ALA A 157 -10.89 16.28 12.34
CA ALA A 157 -11.43 15.12 13.01
C ALA A 157 -10.35 14.30 13.73
N ASP A 158 -10.78 13.49 14.70
CA ASP A 158 -9.91 12.52 15.36
C ASP A 158 -9.32 11.52 14.33
N PRO A 159 -7.98 11.43 14.19
CA PRO A 159 -7.35 10.59 13.19
C PRO A 159 -7.71 9.11 13.27
N GLY A 160 -7.90 8.56 14.47
CA GLY A 160 -8.31 7.18 14.65
C GLY A 160 -9.74 6.94 14.20
N ARG A 161 -10.66 7.87 14.48
CA ARG A 161 -12.03 7.83 13.94
C ARG A 161 -12.04 7.90 12.41
N VAL A 162 -11.19 8.74 11.82
CA VAL A 162 -11.07 8.82 10.35
C VAL A 162 -10.61 7.48 9.78
N ALA A 163 -9.50 6.92 10.28
CA ALA A 163 -8.97 5.63 9.85
C ALA A 163 -10.03 4.51 9.97
N GLN A 164 -10.68 4.44 11.13
CA GLN A 164 -11.76 3.48 11.39
C GLN A 164 -12.92 3.62 10.39
N SER A 165 -13.35 4.84 10.05
CA SER A 165 -14.46 5.04 9.11
C SER A 165 -14.16 4.50 7.70
N VAL A 166 -12.88 4.55 7.31
CA VAL A 166 -12.40 4.14 6.00
C VAL A 166 -12.29 2.62 5.94
N GLN A 167 -11.64 2.02 6.94
CA GLN A 167 -11.37 0.58 7.00
C GLN A 167 -12.56 -0.23 7.51
N ARG A 168 -13.44 0.37 8.33
CA ARG A 168 -14.60 -0.28 8.97
C ARG A 168 -14.22 -1.55 9.76
N SER A 169 -13.15 -1.46 10.56
CA SER A 169 -12.69 -2.58 11.39
C SER A 169 -13.64 -2.89 12.54
N ALA A 170 -13.66 -4.13 13.04
CA ALA A 170 -14.40 -4.48 14.26
C ALA A 170 -13.76 -3.88 15.55
N TYR A 171 -12.56 -3.31 15.46
CA TYR A 171 -11.79 -2.85 16.61
C TYR A 171 -11.33 -1.38 16.46
N PRO A 172 -12.23 -0.41 16.66
CA PRO A 172 -11.98 1.00 16.35
C PRO A 172 -10.85 1.64 17.16
N SER A 173 -10.60 1.17 18.39
CA SER A 173 -9.57 1.72 19.27
C SER A 173 -8.14 1.43 18.80
N ARG A 174 -7.94 0.45 17.90
CA ARG A 174 -6.59 0.01 17.49
C ARG A 174 -5.78 1.11 16.83
N TYR A 175 -6.41 1.93 15.98
CA TYR A 175 -5.73 2.99 15.23
C TYR A 175 -5.10 4.05 16.14
N ASN A 176 -5.76 4.38 17.26
CA ASN A 176 -5.28 5.42 18.16
C ASN A 176 -3.97 5.06 18.85
N ARG A 177 -3.66 3.77 18.99
CA ARG A 177 -2.39 3.28 19.58
C ARG A 177 -1.18 3.62 18.72
N GLU A 178 -1.38 3.86 17.43
CA GLU A 178 -0.31 4.15 16.47
C GLU A 178 -0.10 5.65 16.24
N ARG A 179 -0.88 6.51 16.91
CA ARG A 179 -0.88 7.97 16.68
C ARG A 179 0.49 8.60 16.85
N THR A 180 1.19 8.26 17.93
CA THR A 180 2.50 8.85 18.27
C THR A 180 3.57 8.40 17.29
N SER A 181 3.65 7.10 16.99
CA SER A 181 4.58 6.54 16.01
C SER A 181 4.38 7.14 14.61
N ALA A 182 3.13 7.25 14.15
CA ALA A 182 2.81 7.88 12.88
C ALA A 182 3.21 9.37 12.85
N ALA A 183 2.99 10.11 13.95
CA ALA A 183 3.41 11.50 14.04
C ALA A 183 4.93 11.66 13.94
N ARG A 184 5.70 10.78 14.60
CA ARG A 184 7.17 10.76 14.53
C ARG A 184 7.67 10.48 13.10
N LEU A 185 7.06 9.50 12.42
CA LEU A 185 7.36 9.21 11.02
C LEU A 185 7.08 10.41 10.11
N VAL A 186 5.91 11.06 10.25
CA VAL A 186 5.59 12.28 9.48
C VAL A 186 6.61 13.38 9.77
N ALA A 187 6.94 13.65 11.04
CA ALA A 187 7.85 14.73 11.40
C ALA A 187 9.23 14.58 10.75
N VAL A 188 9.75 13.36 10.68
CA VAL A 188 11.08 13.10 10.09
C VAL A 188 11.02 13.00 8.57
N LEU A 189 10.02 12.31 8.02
CA LEU A 189 9.99 11.97 6.60
C LEU A 189 9.32 13.05 5.76
N TRP A 190 8.42 13.88 6.31
CA TRP A 190 7.61 14.80 5.50
C TRP A 190 8.45 15.84 4.75
N ALA A 191 9.46 16.45 5.39
CA ALA A 191 10.32 17.42 4.70
C ALA A 191 11.26 16.75 3.69
N GLY A 192 11.86 15.61 4.07
CA GLY A 192 12.82 14.87 3.25
C GLY A 192 12.22 13.99 2.16
N THR A 193 10.90 13.80 2.14
CA THR A 193 10.21 13.07 1.08
C THR A 193 9.80 14.06 -0.01
N PRO A 194 10.54 14.20 -1.14
CA PRO A 194 10.02 14.91 -2.29
C PRO A 194 8.70 14.26 -2.70
N ALA A 195 7.74 15.06 -3.21
CA ALA A 195 6.62 14.46 -3.92
C ALA A 195 7.21 13.51 -4.96
N THR A 196 6.75 12.26 -5.05
CA THR A 196 7.31 11.31 -6.01
C THR A 196 7.31 11.98 -7.39
N PRO A 197 8.47 12.21 -8.02
CA PRO A 197 8.46 12.53 -9.43
C PRO A 197 7.83 11.33 -10.13
N ALA A 198 6.96 11.56 -11.12
CA ALA A 198 6.58 10.49 -12.04
C ALA A 198 7.85 9.70 -12.41
N PRO A 199 7.83 8.35 -12.42
CA PRO A 199 9.04 7.55 -12.51
C PRO A 199 9.93 8.06 -13.64
N ALA A 200 11.19 8.33 -13.32
CA ALA A 200 12.19 8.75 -14.31
C ALA A 200 12.20 7.74 -15.47
N ALA A 201 12.14 8.26 -16.69
CA ALA A 201 12.26 7.49 -17.91
C ALA A 201 13.55 6.63 -17.84
N PRO A 202 13.51 5.34 -18.23
CA PRO A 202 14.72 4.54 -18.27
C PRO A 202 15.66 5.11 -19.35
N SER A 203 16.89 5.42 -18.92
CA SER A 203 18.05 5.64 -19.79
C SER A 203 18.32 4.41 -20.66
N LYS A 204 18.94 4.65 -21.83
CA LYS A 204 19.18 3.74 -22.98
C LYS A 204 19.43 2.24 -22.64
N PRO A 205 19.05 1.32 -23.55
CA PRO A 205 18.82 -0.09 -23.24
C PRO A 205 20.10 -0.91 -23.15
N ALA A 206 20.26 -1.67 -22.06
CA ALA A 206 20.99 -2.93 -22.10
C ALA A 206 20.12 -4.00 -22.78
N LYS A 207 20.76 -4.82 -23.63
CA LYS A 207 20.13 -5.82 -24.50
C LYS A 207 19.14 -6.72 -23.72
N PRO A 208 17.89 -6.92 -24.19
CA PRO A 208 16.84 -7.54 -23.41
C PRO A 208 16.88 -9.08 -23.48
N THR A 209 16.94 -9.73 -22.33
CA THR A 209 16.36 -11.07 -22.13
C THR A 209 14.96 -10.89 -21.53
N LYS A 210 13.97 -11.55 -22.15
CA LYS A 210 12.52 -11.27 -22.09
C LYS A 210 11.86 -11.77 -20.79
N PRO A 211 11.08 -10.91 -20.11
CA PRO A 211 9.84 -11.30 -19.45
C PRO A 211 8.62 -10.70 -20.19
N THR A 212 7.58 -11.51 -20.37
CA THR A 212 6.37 -11.18 -21.15
C THR A 212 5.51 -10.07 -20.49
N PRO A 213 5.11 -9.00 -21.20
CA PRO A 213 4.27 -7.92 -20.69
C PRO A 213 2.78 -8.12 -21.03
N THR A 214 1.87 -7.85 -20.09
CA THR A 214 0.44 -7.68 -20.41
C THR A 214 0.18 -6.20 -20.75
N SER A 215 0.09 -5.91 -22.05
CA SER A 215 -0.54 -4.69 -22.59
C SER A 215 -2.06 -4.80 -22.44
N ALA A 216 -2.73 -3.83 -21.83
CA ALA A 216 -4.16 -3.69 -22.01
C ALA A 216 -4.56 -2.21 -22.07
N ALA A 217 -5.07 -1.80 -23.22
CA ALA A 217 -5.83 -0.57 -23.35
C ALA A 217 -7.14 -0.69 -22.55
N LEU A 218 -7.61 0.41 -21.97
CA LEU A 218 -8.82 0.46 -21.15
C LEU A 218 -9.99 1.00 -21.98
N ALA A 219 -11.06 0.22 -22.09
CA ALA A 219 -12.33 0.71 -22.62
C ALA A 219 -13.01 1.63 -21.60
N LEU A 220 -13.47 2.79 -22.05
CA LEU A 220 -14.16 3.82 -21.27
C LEU A 220 -15.46 4.21 -21.99
N VAL A 221 -16.49 4.56 -21.22
CA VAL A 221 -17.75 5.09 -21.75
C VAL A 221 -17.86 6.58 -21.42
N VAL A 222 -18.03 7.45 -22.41
CA VAL A 222 -18.14 8.89 -22.17
C VAL A 222 -19.40 9.18 -21.31
N PRO A 223 -19.33 10.05 -20.28
CA PRO A 223 -20.51 10.44 -19.49
C PRO A 223 -21.60 11.08 -20.35
N GLY A 224 -22.87 11.01 -19.94
CA GLY A 224 -24.01 11.48 -20.74
C GLY A 224 -23.94 12.93 -21.25
N GLY A 225 -23.25 13.83 -20.53
CA GLY A 225 -23.01 15.22 -20.96
C GLY A 225 -21.90 15.40 -22.01
N GLY A 226 -21.27 14.32 -22.47
CA GLY A 226 -20.13 14.37 -23.38
C GLY A 226 -18.81 14.77 -22.68
N ILE A 227 -17.71 14.75 -23.44
CA ILE A 227 -16.40 15.14 -22.91
C ILE A 227 -15.53 15.84 -23.96
N ARG A 228 -14.76 16.84 -23.49
CA ARG A 228 -13.77 17.56 -24.28
C ARG A 228 -12.44 16.82 -24.24
N VAL A 229 -11.95 16.41 -25.41
CA VAL A 229 -10.60 15.86 -25.60
C VAL A 229 -9.65 17.02 -25.90
N ARG A 230 -8.53 17.08 -25.19
CA ARG A 230 -7.56 18.18 -25.28
C ARG A 230 -6.22 17.69 -25.77
N SER A 231 -5.47 18.54 -26.48
CA SER A 231 -4.13 18.19 -26.97
C SER A 231 -3.11 17.92 -25.85
N GLY A 232 -3.39 18.38 -24.63
CA GLY A 232 -2.56 18.15 -23.45
C GLY A 232 -3.38 17.91 -22.18
N ALA A 233 -2.72 17.39 -21.15
CA ALA A 233 -3.28 17.14 -19.81
C ALA A 233 -3.51 18.43 -18.99
N THR A 234 -4.17 19.41 -19.58
CA THR A 234 -4.55 20.65 -18.90
C THR A 234 -5.81 21.22 -19.52
N THR A 235 -6.65 21.88 -18.73
CA THR A 235 -7.84 22.56 -19.25
C THR A 235 -7.53 23.78 -20.10
N ALA A 236 -6.28 24.27 -20.10
CA ALA A 236 -5.81 25.33 -20.98
C ALA A 236 -5.43 24.81 -22.38
N ALA A 237 -5.19 23.51 -22.55
CA ALA A 237 -4.79 22.96 -23.84
C ALA A 237 -5.94 23.01 -24.84
N LYS A 238 -5.59 23.23 -26.12
CA LYS A 238 -6.54 23.29 -27.25
C LYS A 238 -7.44 22.06 -27.23
N GLN A 239 -8.75 22.29 -27.37
CA GLN A 239 -9.70 21.21 -27.59
C GLN A 239 -9.49 20.65 -29.00
N VAL A 240 -9.18 19.35 -29.09
CA VAL A 240 -8.96 18.66 -30.37
C VAL A 240 -10.21 17.95 -30.87
N ARG A 241 -11.08 17.53 -29.93
CA ARG A 241 -12.34 16.86 -30.25
C ARG A 241 -13.34 17.03 -29.10
N PHE A 242 -14.62 17.03 -29.43
CA PHE A 242 -15.70 16.79 -28.47
C PHE A 242 -16.29 15.40 -28.75
N LEU A 243 -16.46 14.59 -27.71
CA LEU A 243 -17.09 13.28 -27.80
C LEU A 243 -18.48 13.36 -27.20
N LYS A 244 -19.48 12.85 -27.92
CA LYS A 244 -20.87 12.78 -27.47
C LYS A 244 -20.99 11.85 -26.26
N GLY A 245 -22.01 12.09 -25.44
CA GLY A 245 -22.29 11.22 -24.29
C GLY A 245 -22.49 9.77 -24.71
N HIS A 246 -22.15 8.85 -23.81
CA HIS A 246 -22.25 7.40 -23.98
C HIS A 246 -21.37 6.79 -25.09
N SER A 247 -20.55 7.59 -25.78
CA SER A 247 -19.58 7.08 -26.75
C SER A 247 -18.58 6.12 -26.09
N LYS A 248 -18.25 5.01 -26.73
CA LYS A 248 -17.19 4.11 -26.29
C LYS A 248 -15.84 4.61 -26.82
N VAL A 249 -14.86 4.74 -25.94
CA VAL A 249 -13.50 5.14 -26.30
C VAL A 249 -12.48 4.25 -25.62
N THR A 250 -11.31 4.13 -26.23
CA THR A 250 -10.21 3.34 -25.70
C THR A 250 -9.12 4.29 -25.22
N ALA A 251 -8.65 4.11 -24.00
CA ALA A 251 -7.52 4.82 -23.44
C ALA A 251 -6.32 3.88 -23.32
N THR A 252 -5.12 4.36 -23.61
CA THR A 252 -3.92 3.49 -23.67
C THR A 252 -2.87 3.82 -22.62
N CYS A 253 -2.89 5.05 -22.11
CA CYS A 253 -1.98 5.50 -21.06
C CYS A 253 -2.59 6.67 -20.28
N GLN A 254 -1.98 7.02 -19.15
CA GLN A 254 -2.37 8.14 -18.30
C GLN A 254 -1.16 9.00 -17.97
N ARG A 255 -1.35 10.31 -17.82
CA ARG A 255 -0.31 11.18 -17.26
C ARG A 255 -0.89 12.15 -16.24
N LEU A 256 -0.02 12.66 -15.38
CA LEU A 256 -0.35 13.75 -14.49
C LEU A 256 -0.42 15.07 -15.27
N GLY A 257 -1.28 15.95 -14.80
CA GLY A 257 -1.51 17.25 -15.40
C GLY A 257 -2.31 18.16 -14.48
N LYS A 258 -3.00 19.16 -15.04
CA LYS A 258 -3.82 20.08 -14.25
C LYS A 258 -4.90 19.30 -13.49
N SER A 259 -5.00 19.52 -12.19
CA SER A 259 -6.07 18.98 -11.36
C SER A 259 -7.42 19.56 -11.78
N VAL A 260 -8.34 18.70 -12.20
CA VAL A 260 -9.69 19.10 -12.61
C VAL A 260 -10.68 18.64 -11.56
N LYS A 261 -11.61 19.53 -11.19
CA LYS A 261 -12.74 19.22 -10.32
C LYS A 261 -14.04 19.24 -11.14
N ILE A 262 -14.80 18.16 -11.11
CA ILE A 262 -16.13 18.04 -11.73
C ILE A 262 -17.08 17.46 -10.68
N GLY A 263 -18.05 18.26 -10.24
CA GLY A 263 -18.86 17.93 -9.06
C GLY A 263 -17.98 17.73 -7.81
N SER A 264 -18.16 16.60 -7.14
CA SER A 264 -17.35 16.18 -5.98
C SER A 264 -16.02 15.51 -6.36
N TYR A 265 -15.79 15.20 -7.64
CA TYR A 265 -14.61 14.44 -8.09
C TYR A 265 -13.48 15.37 -8.50
N ARG A 266 -12.29 15.14 -7.93
CA ARG A 266 -11.05 15.83 -8.29
C ARG A 266 -10.03 14.80 -8.76
N SER A 267 -9.33 15.08 -9.85
CA SER A 267 -8.22 14.25 -10.31
C SER A 267 -7.19 15.05 -11.09
N ALA A 268 -5.92 14.77 -10.85
CA ALA A 268 -4.79 15.24 -11.67
C ALA A 268 -4.45 14.28 -12.82
N TYR A 269 -5.11 13.13 -12.90
CA TYR A 269 -4.86 12.13 -13.93
C TYR A 269 -5.65 12.42 -15.21
N TRP A 270 -4.98 12.25 -16.34
CA TRP A 270 -5.54 12.42 -17.68
C TRP A 270 -5.26 11.19 -18.51
N SER A 271 -6.31 10.59 -19.09
CA SER A 271 -6.22 9.42 -19.96
C SER A 271 -6.03 9.84 -21.41
N TYR A 272 -5.03 9.27 -22.09
CA TYR A 272 -4.80 9.49 -23.51
C TYR A 272 -5.67 8.56 -24.36
N LEU A 273 -6.36 9.13 -25.33
CA LEU A 273 -7.19 8.43 -26.30
C LEU A 273 -6.47 8.47 -27.66
N PRO A 274 -5.88 7.35 -28.14
CA PRO A 274 -5.08 7.35 -29.36
C PRO A 274 -5.89 7.69 -30.61
N ALA A 275 -7.14 7.24 -30.71
CA ALA A 275 -8.01 7.53 -31.84
C ALA A 275 -8.33 9.03 -31.98
N GLN A 276 -8.31 9.77 -30.87
CA GLN A 276 -8.59 11.20 -30.82
C GLN A 276 -7.31 12.04 -30.68
N LYS A 277 -6.14 11.39 -30.59
CA LYS A 277 -4.82 12.02 -30.39
C LYS A 277 -4.84 13.08 -29.28
N GLY A 278 -5.47 12.77 -28.15
CA GLY A 278 -5.61 13.72 -27.06
C GLY A 278 -6.06 13.12 -25.74
N TYR A 279 -6.18 13.98 -24.74
CA TYR A 279 -6.36 13.63 -23.34
C TYR A 279 -7.75 14.02 -22.83
N VAL A 280 -8.27 13.19 -21.95
CA VAL A 280 -9.49 13.44 -21.17
C VAL A 280 -9.17 13.37 -19.68
N SER A 281 -9.77 14.26 -18.90
CA SER A 281 -9.56 14.25 -17.45
C SER A 281 -10.29 13.06 -16.80
N ASN A 282 -9.60 12.36 -15.90
CA ASN A 282 -10.19 11.25 -15.17
C ASN A 282 -11.26 11.72 -14.18
N ALA A 283 -11.23 12.98 -13.74
CA ALA A 283 -12.31 13.56 -12.94
C ALA A 283 -13.65 13.56 -13.69
N ALA A 284 -13.62 13.73 -15.02
CA ALA A 284 -14.79 13.62 -15.87
C ALA A 284 -15.20 12.16 -16.08
N MET A 285 -14.24 11.23 -16.05
CA MET A 285 -14.44 9.80 -16.28
C MET A 285 -14.67 8.98 -14.99
N HIS A 286 -14.96 9.64 -13.86
CA HIS A 286 -15.01 9.03 -12.53
C HIS A 286 -15.99 7.85 -12.38
N ARG A 287 -17.02 7.76 -13.25
CA ARG A 287 -17.98 6.64 -13.26
C ARG A 287 -17.46 5.38 -13.95
N ASN A 288 -16.28 5.42 -14.61
CA ASN A 288 -15.73 4.32 -15.41
C ASN A 288 -14.42 3.73 -14.86
N GLY A 289 -14.11 3.90 -13.56
CA GLY A 289 -13.00 3.18 -12.92
C GLY A 289 -11.58 3.48 -13.46
N GLY A 290 -11.38 4.62 -14.14
CA GLY A 290 -10.17 4.89 -14.92
C GLY A 290 -8.92 5.26 -14.10
N THR A 291 -8.28 4.33 -13.39
CA THR A 291 -6.94 4.54 -12.79
C THR A 291 -5.96 3.37 -13.05
N ALA A 292 -6.26 2.53 -14.05
CA ALA A 292 -5.52 1.30 -14.35
C ALA A 292 -4.63 1.37 -15.61
N LEU A 293 -4.29 2.56 -16.12
CA LEU A 293 -3.46 2.70 -17.31
C LEU A 293 -2.00 2.99 -16.95
N LYS A 294 -1.08 2.48 -17.78
CA LYS A 294 0.35 2.81 -17.68
C LYS A 294 0.58 4.31 -17.91
N ALA A 295 1.73 4.82 -17.48
CA ALA A 295 2.12 6.20 -17.78
C ALA A 295 2.16 6.44 -19.31
N CYS A 296 1.67 7.60 -19.76
CA CYS A 296 2.16 8.22 -20.99
C CYS A 296 3.49 8.91 -20.65
#